data_AF-A0A225V846-F1
#
_entry.id   AF-A0A225V846-F1
#
_cell.length_a   1.000
_cell.length_b   1.000
_cell.length_c   1.000
_cell.angle_alpha   90.00
_cell.angle_beta   90.00
_cell.angle_gamma   90.00
#
_symmetry.space_group_name_H-M   'P 1'
#
loop_
_entity.id
_entity.type
_entity.pdbx_description
1 polymer ?
#
loop_
_entity_poly.entity_id
_entity_poly.type
_entity_poly.pdbx_seq_one_letter_code
_entity_poly.pdbx_strand_id
1 'polypeptide(L)'
;MSNMDPNLQPAAPTKKSVPRAILTSLTFWIVVGAILGIILGAFAPDFSVKAAPMAQLFLRPIQFIVFPLVFSSLIVGIASQNDMKQLGRLAIKSIIYFEIVTTIAMIIGLLAANIIKPGSVGLVEGEAYNSSISTLTFETFIGHLTPKTWGEMMG
;
A
#
# COMPACT_ATOMS: atom_id res chain seq x y z
N MET A 1 0.75 -49.95 36.26
CA MET A 1 1.61 -49.86 35.07
C MET A 1 0.71 -49.98 33.85
N SER A 2 0.24 -48.84 33.35
CA SER A 2 -0.66 -48.76 32.18
C SER A 2 0.21 -48.74 30.93
N ASN A 3 0.04 -49.72 30.06
CA ASN A 3 0.77 -49.85 28.80
C ASN A 3 0.74 -48.53 28.02
N MET A 4 1.92 -47.96 27.78
CA MET A 4 2.09 -46.91 26.78
C MET A 4 2.13 -47.60 25.42
N ASP A 5 1.10 -47.38 24.61
CA ASP A 5 1.06 -47.86 23.25
C ASP A 5 2.17 -47.17 22.43
N PRO A 6 3.16 -47.92 21.88
CA PRO A 6 4.31 -47.35 21.17
C PRO A 6 3.98 -46.87 19.75
N ASN A 7 2.70 -46.67 19.41
CA ASN A 7 2.23 -46.34 18.06
C ASN A 7 1.28 -45.14 18.02
N LEU A 8 1.59 -44.07 18.76
CA LEU A 8 1.07 -42.74 18.45
C LEU A 8 1.80 -42.17 17.22
N GLN A 9 1.47 -42.70 16.04
CA GLN A 9 1.80 -42.05 14.78
C GLN A 9 0.98 -40.75 14.70
N PRO A 10 1.60 -39.58 14.47
CA PRO A 10 0.86 -38.36 14.17
C PRO A 10 -0.02 -38.61 12.94
N ALA A 11 -1.33 -38.40 13.06
CA ALA A 11 -2.25 -38.53 11.94
C ALA A 11 -1.74 -37.69 10.75
N ALA A 12 -1.56 -38.34 9.58
CA ALA A 12 -0.99 -37.73 8.40
C ALA A 12 -1.80 -36.49 7.95
N PRO A 13 -1.15 -35.39 7.52
CA PRO A 13 -1.85 -34.19 7.07
C PRO A 13 -2.70 -34.51 5.83
N THR A 14 -4.01 -34.35 5.96
CA THR A 14 -4.97 -34.55 4.86
C THR A 14 -4.67 -33.59 3.71
N LYS A 15 -4.33 -34.13 2.54
CA LYS A 15 -4.03 -33.41 1.30
C LYS A 15 -5.24 -32.56 0.87
N LYS A 16 -5.22 -31.26 1.14
CA LYS A 16 -6.25 -30.32 0.64
C LYS A 16 -6.23 -30.31 -0.89
N SER A 17 -7.40 -30.55 -1.50
CA SER A 17 -7.59 -30.57 -2.95
C SER A 17 -7.28 -29.20 -3.57
N VAL A 18 -6.34 -29.17 -4.52
CA VAL A 18 -5.83 -27.98 -5.23
C VAL A 18 -6.91 -26.98 -5.71
N PRO A 19 -8.08 -27.38 -6.27
CA PRO A 19 -9.09 -26.40 -6.70
C PRO A 19 -9.76 -25.65 -5.54
N ARG A 20 -9.95 -26.31 -4.38
CA ARG A 20 -10.48 -25.63 -3.18
C ARG A 20 -9.45 -24.67 -2.59
N ALA A 21 -8.16 -25.00 -2.63
CA ALA A 21 -7.12 -24.11 -2.11
C ALA A 21 -7.02 -22.79 -2.89
N ILE A 22 -7.21 -22.81 -4.22
CA ILE A 22 -7.20 -21.62 -5.07
C ILE A 22 -8.45 -20.76 -4.83
N LEU A 23 -9.63 -21.38 -4.75
CA LEU A 23 -10.90 -20.67 -4.48
C LEU A 23 -11.00 -20.10 -3.04
N THR A 24 -10.15 -20.57 -2.13
CA THR A 24 -10.03 -20.03 -0.76
C THR A 24 -8.92 -18.99 -0.64
N SER A 25 -8.17 -18.69 -1.71
CA SER A 25 -7.07 -17.72 -1.69
C SER A 25 -7.59 -16.28 -1.83
N LEU A 26 -7.16 -15.40 -0.92
CA LEU A 26 -7.53 -13.98 -0.95
C LEU A 26 -6.98 -13.28 -2.19
N THR A 27 -5.77 -13.66 -2.64
CA THR A 27 -5.16 -13.12 -3.87
C THR A 27 -6.01 -13.40 -5.09
N PHE A 28 -6.64 -14.58 -5.17
CA PHE A 28 -7.53 -14.92 -6.27
C PHE A 28 -8.74 -13.99 -6.29
N TRP A 29 -9.37 -13.74 -5.13
CA TRP A 29 -10.51 -12.82 -5.02
C TRP A 29 -10.16 -11.36 -5.34
N ILE A 30 -8.96 -10.89 -4.97
CA ILE A 30 -8.49 -9.54 -5.33
C ILE A 30 -8.37 -9.39 -6.85
N VAL A 31 -7.75 -10.36 -7.52
CA VAL A 31 -7.59 -10.33 -8.98
C VAL A 31 -8.95 -10.41 -9.68
N VAL A 32 -9.83 -11.32 -9.24
CA VAL A 32 -11.19 -11.43 -9.79
C VAL A 32 -11.97 -10.12 -9.59
N GLY A 33 -11.89 -9.52 -8.40
CA GLY A 33 -12.53 -8.24 -8.10
C GLY A 33 -12.01 -7.09 -8.96
N ALA A 34 -10.70 -7.03 -9.21
CA ALA A 34 -10.09 -6.03 -10.10
C ALA A 34 -10.59 -6.18 -11.55
N ILE A 35 -10.64 -7.42 -12.07
CA ILE A 35 -11.14 -7.70 -13.41
C ILE A 35 -12.63 -7.32 -13.52
N LEU A 36 -13.45 -7.71 -12.54
CA LEU A 36 -14.86 -7.32 -12.50
C LEU A 36 -15.04 -5.79 -12.46
N GLY A 37 -14.22 -5.09 -11.68
CA GLY A 37 -14.23 -3.63 -11.61
C GLY A 37 -13.93 -2.98 -12.96
N ILE A 38 -12.93 -3.49 -13.70
CA ILE A 38 -12.60 -3.01 -15.05
C ILE A 38 -13.76 -3.26 -16.02
N ILE A 39 -14.35 -4.45 -15.99
CA ILE A 39 -15.50 -4.80 -16.86
C ILE A 39 -16.70 -3.89 -16.54
N LEU A 40 -17.05 -3.71 -15.27
CA LEU A 40 -18.15 -2.84 -14.87
C LEU A 40 -17.90 -1.37 -15.27
N GLY A 41 -16.65 -0.90 -15.14
CA GLY A 41 -16.24 0.44 -15.58
C GLY A 41 -16.41 0.66 -17.08
N ALA A 42 -16.15 -0.36 -17.91
CA ALA A 42 -16.27 -0.28 -19.36
C ALA A 42 -17.71 -0.39 -19.86
N PHE A 43 -18.53 -1.28 -19.29
CA PHE A 43 -19.87 -1.58 -19.78
C PHE A 43 -21.00 -0.79 -19.09
N ALA A 44 -20.78 -0.27 -17.87
CA ALA A 44 -21.78 0.47 -17.10
C ALA A 44 -21.13 1.65 -16.34
N PRO A 45 -20.72 2.72 -17.04
CA PRO A 45 -20.03 3.86 -16.44
C PRO A 45 -20.90 4.60 -15.41
N ASP A 46 -22.20 4.79 -15.69
CA ASP A 46 -23.13 5.47 -14.78
C ASP A 46 -23.30 4.74 -13.44
N PHE A 47 -23.29 3.40 -13.49
CA PHE A 47 -23.33 2.58 -12.28
C PHE A 47 -21.99 2.62 -11.54
N SER A 48 -20.87 2.62 -12.26
CA SER A 48 -19.53 2.67 -11.69
C SER A 48 -19.25 3.97 -10.93
N VAL A 49 -19.72 5.12 -11.43
CA VAL A 49 -19.64 6.39 -10.69
C VAL A 49 -20.45 6.33 -9.40
N LYS A 50 -21.65 5.73 -9.43
CA LYS A 50 -22.47 5.52 -8.22
C LYS A 50 -21.88 4.50 -7.25
N ALA A 51 -20.97 3.63 -7.71
CA ALA A 51 -20.26 2.67 -6.88
C ALA A 51 -19.02 3.28 -6.17
N ALA A 52 -18.57 4.48 -6.53
CA ALA A 52 -17.50 5.21 -5.85
C ALA A 52 -17.60 5.23 -4.30
N PRO A 53 -18.77 5.46 -3.66
CA PRO A 53 -18.89 5.39 -2.21
C PRO A 53 -18.53 4.02 -1.61
N MET A 54 -18.66 2.91 -2.35
CA MET A 54 -18.19 1.60 -1.87
C MET A 54 -16.67 1.52 -1.79
N ALA A 55 -15.96 2.07 -2.78
CA ALA A 55 -14.51 2.16 -2.72
C ALA A 55 -14.06 3.03 -1.54
N GLN A 56 -14.75 4.15 -1.30
CA GLN A 56 -14.46 5.01 -0.16
C GLN A 56 -14.73 4.32 1.18
N LEU A 57 -15.79 3.51 1.27
CA LEU A 57 -16.10 2.72 2.46
C LEU A 57 -15.03 1.67 2.76
N PHE A 58 -14.40 1.09 1.74
CA PHE A 58 -13.30 0.14 1.91
C PHE A 58 -11.97 0.81 2.26
N LEU A 59 -11.66 1.95 1.64
CA LEU A 59 -10.40 2.66 1.86
C LEU A 59 -10.34 3.38 3.21
N ARG A 60 -11.45 3.91 3.73
CA ARG A 60 -11.49 4.62 5.03
C ARG A 60 -10.99 3.75 6.20
N PRO A 61 -11.46 2.49 6.40
CA PRO A 61 -10.93 1.59 7.40
C PRO A 61 -9.44 1.27 7.21
N ILE A 62 -8.98 1.08 5.97
CA ILE A 62 -7.56 0.84 5.68
C ILE A 62 -6.73 2.03 6.13
N GLN A 63 -7.12 3.24 5.75
CA GLN A 63 -6.44 4.47 6.15
C GLN A 63 -6.43 4.65 7.67
N PHE A 64 -7.53 4.32 8.35
CA PHE A 64 -7.63 4.37 9.80
C PHE A 64 -6.66 3.41 10.50
N ILE A 65 -6.42 2.22 9.94
CA ILE A 65 -5.53 1.21 10.51
C ILE A 65 -4.06 1.50 10.18
N VAL A 66 -3.76 2.02 8.98
CA VAL A 66 -2.38 2.24 8.51
C VAL A 66 -1.62 3.18 9.44
N PHE A 67 -2.23 4.28 9.90
CA PHE A 67 -1.58 5.25 10.77
C PHE A 67 -1.07 4.63 12.10
N PRO A 68 -1.93 4.03 12.96
CA PRO A 68 -1.48 3.43 14.20
C PRO A 68 -0.54 2.25 13.96
N LEU A 69 -0.75 1.46 12.90
CA LEU A 69 0.11 0.33 12.56
C LEU A 69 1.54 0.78 12.25
N VAL A 70 1.70 1.81 11.42
CA VAL A 70 3.03 2.35 11.07
C VAL A 70 3.69 2.93 12.32
N PHE A 71 2.99 3.75 13.10
CA PHE A 71 3.52 4.34 14.34
C PHE A 71 3.99 3.28 15.34
N SER A 72 3.15 2.28 15.62
CA SER A 72 3.51 1.17 16.50
C SER A 72 4.69 0.38 15.96
N SER A 73 4.75 0.11 14.65
CA SER A 73 5.88 -0.61 14.05
C SER A 73 7.19 0.15 14.17
N LEU A 74 7.17 1.48 14.05
CA LEU A 74 8.34 2.34 14.22
C LEU A 74 8.81 2.33 15.68
N ILE A 75 7.89 2.46 16.64
CA ILE A 75 8.22 2.38 18.07
C ILE A 75 8.85 1.04 18.40
N VAL A 76 8.19 -0.07 18.03
CA VAL A 76 8.70 -1.42 18.29
C VAL A 76 10.04 -1.64 17.57
N GLY A 77 10.18 -1.12 16.35
CA GLY A 77 11.43 -1.17 15.59
C GLY A 77 12.59 -0.50 16.33
N ILE A 78 12.39 0.70 16.86
CA ILE A 78 13.39 1.45 17.63
C ILE A 78 13.65 0.78 18.99
N ALA A 79 12.59 0.37 19.71
CA ALA A 79 12.68 -0.24 21.03
C ALA A 79 13.30 -1.64 21.03
N SER A 80 13.25 -2.37 19.90
CA SER A 80 13.83 -3.71 19.76
C SER A 80 15.35 -3.73 19.74
N GLN A 81 16.00 -2.58 19.52
CA GLN A 81 17.45 -2.48 19.42
C GLN A 81 18.04 -1.96 20.73
N ASN A 82 18.92 -2.76 21.34
CA ASN A 82 19.63 -2.38 22.58
C ASN A 82 20.75 -1.34 22.34
N ASP A 83 21.21 -1.18 21.09
CA ASP A 83 22.30 -0.25 20.75
C ASP A 83 21.81 0.82 19.75
N MET A 84 21.66 2.04 20.27
CA MET A 84 21.25 3.21 19.48
C MET A 84 22.25 3.57 18.37
N LYS A 85 23.54 3.23 18.52
CA LYS A 85 24.55 3.47 17.46
C LYS A 85 24.36 2.53 16.29
N GLN A 86 23.97 1.28 16.54
CA GLN A 86 23.66 0.33 15.47
C GLN A 86 22.39 0.74 14.72
N LEU A 87 21.35 1.17 15.44
CA LEU A 87 20.12 1.68 14.84
C LEU A 87 20.39 2.90 13.94
N GLY A 88 21.20 3.85 14.40
CA GLY A 88 21.59 5.02 13.60
C GLY A 88 22.36 4.66 12.32
N ARG A 89 23.29 3.69 12.40
CA ARG A 89 24.02 3.20 11.22
C ARG A 89 23.10 2.48 10.23
N LEU A 90 22.12 1.73 10.73
CA LEU A 90 21.13 1.07 9.88
C LEU A 90 20.23 2.10 9.19
N ALA A 91 19.71 3.09 9.92
CA ALA A 91 18.90 4.16 9.36
C ALA A 91 19.62 4.94 8.24
N ILE A 92 20.89 5.29 8.45
CA ILE A 92 21.68 5.99 7.42
C ILE A 92 21.89 5.10 6.18
N LYS A 93 22.21 3.81 6.37
CA LYS A 93 22.33 2.86 5.24
C LYS A 93 21.01 2.74 4.48
N SER A 94 19.88 2.69 5.19
CA SER A 94 18.54 2.64 4.60
C SER A 94 18.20 3.91 3.83
N ILE A 95 18.55 5.10 4.33
CA ILE A 95 18.33 6.37 3.62
C ILE A 95 19.14 6.41 2.32
N ILE A 96 20.43 6.07 2.38
CA ILE A 96 21.28 6.04 1.18
C ILE A 96 20.74 5.02 0.16
N TYR A 97 20.31 3.84 0.64
CA TYR A 97 19.71 2.83 -0.23
C TYR A 97 18.38 3.30 -0.84
N PHE A 98 17.51 3.91 -0.03
CA PHE A 98 16.22 4.46 -0.48
C PHE A 98 16.43 5.51 -1.56
N GLU A 99 17.33 6.47 -1.33
CA GLU A 99 17.61 7.55 -2.28
C GLU A 99 18.14 7.04 -3.63
N ILE A 100 19.07 6.08 -3.59
CA ILE A 100 19.62 5.50 -4.82
C ILE A 100 18.51 4.76 -5.59
N VAL A 101 17.72 3.94 -4.90
CA VAL A 101 16.65 3.15 -5.53
C VAL A 101 15.54 4.05 -6.06
N THR A 102 15.11 5.08 -5.32
CA THR A 102 14.08 6.02 -5.79
C THR A 102 14.57 6.88 -6.94
N THR A 103 15.84 7.32 -6.92
CA THR A 103 16.44 8.06 -8.04
C THR A 103 16.45 7.21 -9.31
N ILE A 104 16.90 5.96 -9.21
CA ILE A 104 16.91 5.03 -10.35
C ILE A 104 15.47 4.78 -10.84
N ALA A 105 14.53 4.53 -9.92
CA ALA A 105 13.13 4.33 -10.26
C ALA A 105 12.51 5.55 -10.96
N MET A 106 12.79 6.77 -10.50
CA MET A 106 12.35 8.01 -11.13
C MET A 106 12.97 8.20 -12.53
N ILE A 107 14.26 7.93 -12.70
CA ILE A 107 14.93 8.01 -14.01
C ILE A 107 14.29 7.05 -15.01
N ILE A 108 14.09 5.79 -14.61
CA ILE A 108 13.46 4.78 -15.47
C ILE A 108 12.00 5.17 -15.76
N GLY A 109 11.24 5.61 -14.75
CA GLY A 109 9.86 6.06 -14.92
C GLY A 109 9.74 7.23 -15.88
N LEU A 110 10.64 8.22 -15.76
CA LEU A 110 10.67 9.39 -16.63
C LEU A 110 11.11 9.03 -18.05
N LEU A 111 12.11 8.16 -18.21
CA LEU A 111 12.52 7.65 -19.52
C LEU A 111 11.38 6.89 -20.20
N ALA A 112 10.74 5.97 -19.49
CA ALA A 112 9.61 5.21 -20.00
C ALA A 112 8.45 6.15 -20.39
N ALA A 113 8.12 7.14 -19.57
CA ALA A 113 7.11 8.15 -19.88
C ALA A 113 7.50 9.00 -21.10
N ASN A 114 8.78 9.37 -21.25
CA ASN A 114 9.25 10.17 -22.39
C ASN A 114 9.28 9.37 -23.70
N ILE A 115 9.53 8.05 -23.64
CA ILE A 115 9.55 7.16 -24.80
C ILE A 115 8.13 6.76 -25.22
N ILE A 116 7.32 6.27 -24.27
CA ILE A 116 5.96 5.81 -24.53
C ILE A 116 5.03 7.00 -24.83
N LYS A 117 5.35 8.19 -24.28
CA LYS A 117 4.54 9.41 -24.36
C LYS A 117 3.04 9.12 -24.15
N PRO A 118 2.68 8.49 -23.02
CA PRO A 118 1.28 8.20 -22.74
C PRO A 118 0.49 9.52 -22.72
N GLY A 119 -0.55 9.61 -23.55
CA GLY A 119 -1.34 10.83 -23.73
C GLY A 119 -1.10 11.61 -25.04
N SER A 120 -0.09 11.23 -25.85
CA SER A 120 0.11 11.83 -27.19
C SER A 120 -0.97 11.44 -28.22
N VAL A 121 -1.72 10.37 -27.94
CA VAL A 121 -2.83 9.90 -28.77
C VAL A 121 -4.17 10.17 -28.07
N GLY A 122 -4.68 11.38 -28.27
CA GLY A 122 -6.08 11.75 -28.07
C GLY A 122 -6.55 11.89 -26.62
N LEU A 123 -6.41 13.09 -26.04
CA LEU A 123 -7.29 13.62 -24.99
C LEU A 123 -7.48 15.13 -25.21
N VAL A 124 -8.72 15.59 -25.05
CA VAL A 124 -9.14 16.99 -24.99
C VAL A 124 -8.19 17.77 -24.09
N GLU A 125 -7.74 18.96 -24.50
CA GLU A 125 -7.04 19.89 -23.61
C GLU A 125 -7.93 20.13 -22.38
N GLY A 126 -7.62 19.47 -21.27
CA GLY A 126 -8.27 19.75 -20.00
C GLY A 126 -8.01 21.20 -19.65
N GLU A 127 -9.03 21.89 -19.13
CA GLU A 127 -8.89 23.25 -18.63
C GLU A 127 -7.63 23.35 -17.77
N ALA A 128 -6.86 24.43 -17.95
CA ALA A 128 -5.62 24.66 -17.23
C ALA A 128 -5.88 24.50 -15.73
N TYR A 129 -5.51 23.33 -15.20
CA TYR A 129 -5.59 23.05 -13.79
C TYR A 129 -4.65 24.05 -13.13
N ASN A 130 -5.24 25.10 -12.52
CA ASN A 130 -4.52 26.04 -11.69
C ASN A 130 -4.09 25.28 -10.43
N SER A 131 -3.06 24.43 -10.58
CA SER A 131 -2.33 23.91 -9.45
C SER A 131 -1.70 25.13 -8.79
N SER A 132 -2.33 25.61 -7.73
CA SER A 132 -1.66 26.44 -6.74
C SER A 132 -0.47 25.62 -6.26
N ILE A 133 0.68 25.79 -6.92
CA ILE A 133 1.95 25.20 -6.49
C ILE A 133 2.14 25.77 -5.10
N SER A 134 1.85 24.94 -4.11
CA SER A 134 1.98 25.29 -2.72
C SER A 134 3.47 25.50 -2.51
N THR A 135 3.91 26.76 -2.52
CA THR A 135 5.31 27.09 -2.33
C THR A 135 5.73 26.44 -1.03
N LEU A 136 6.61 25.44 -1.10
CA LEU A 136 7.18 24.75 0.05
C LEU A 136 8.08 25.75 0.79
N THR A 137 7.46 26.66 1.53
CA THR A 137 8.19 27.56 2.42
C THR A 137 8.62 26.78 3.64
N PHE A 138 9.76 27.17 4.20
CA PHE A 138 10.22 26.59 5.46
C PHE A 138 9.16 26.70 6.56
N GLU A 139 8.32 27.75 6.54
CA GLU A 139 7.19 27.89 7.45
C GLU A 139 6.11 26.82 7.25
N THR A 140 5.76 26.51 6.00
CA THR A 140 4.82 25.41 5.71
C THR A 140 5.39 24.05 6.10
N PHE A 141 6.72 23.86 5.97
CA PHE A 141 7.41 22.64 6.40
C PHE A 141 7.37 22.47 7.92
N ILE A 142 7.78 23.49 8.68
CA ILE A 142 7.71 23.45 10.14
C ILE A 142 6.27 23.28 10.64
N GLY A 143 5.30 23.94 10.00
CA GLY A 143 3.88 23.76 10.31
C GLY A 143 3.32 22.35 10.03
N HIS A 144 3.95 21.56 9.17
CA HIS A 144 3.60 20.14 8.96
C HIS A 144 4.34 19.18 9.90
N LEU A 145 5.45 19.60 10.51
CA LEU A 145 6.15 18.80 11.52
C LEU A 145 5.34 18.70 12.82
N THR A 146 4.56 19.73 13.14
CA THR A 146 3.55 19.62 14.19
C THR A 146 2.40 18.77 13.68
N PRO A 147 2.12 17.59 14.27
CA PRO A 147 1.05 16.73 13.79
C PRO A 147 -0.29 17.46 13.96
N LYS A 148 -1.01 17.65 12.86
CA LYS A 148 -2.44 17.98 12.95
C LYS A 148 -3.14 16.82 13.65
N THR A 149 -4.08 17.13 14.54
CA THR A 149 -4.78 16.09 15.29
C THR A 149 -5.58 15.20 14.33
N TRP A 150 -5.72 13.91 14.65
CA TRP A 150 -6.35 12.91 13.77
C TRP A 150 -7.75 13.32 13.29
N GLY A 151 -8.49 14.10 14.09
CA GLY A 151 -9.81 14.63 13.75
C GLY A 151 -9.82 15.68 12.64
N GLU A 152 -8.73 16.42 12.43
CA GLU A 152 -8.61 17.42 11.34
C GLU A 152 -8.16 16.81 10.01
N MET A 153 -7.59 15.59 10.01
CA MET A 153 -7.08 14.93 8.78
C MET A 153 -8.12 14.02 8.11
N MET A 154 -9.17 13.62 8.84
CA MET A 154 -10.20 12.69 8.38
C MET A 154 -11.54 13.38 8.05
N GLY A 155 -11.59 14.71 8.19
CA GLY A 155 -12.76 15.57 7.95
C GLY A 155 -12.56 16.53 6.79
#